data_AF-A0A261BR00-F1
#
_entry.id   AF-A0A261BR00-F1
#
_cell.length_a   1.000
_cell.length_b   1.000
_cell.length_c   1.000
_cell.angle_alpha   90.00
_cell.angle_beta   90.00
_cell.angle_gamma   90.00
#
_symmetry.space_group_name_H-M   'P 1'
#
loop_
_entity.id
_entity.type
_entity.pdbx_description
1 polymer ?
#
loop_
_entity_poly.entity_id
_entity_poly.type
_entity_poly.pdbx_seq_one_letter_code
_entity_poly.pdbx_strand_id
1 'polypeptide(L)'
;MASIIVAVMASQNRLRTTTTPSTSNFTSDFLEKEEDGSSNFLLEIFCILAFIAFIIFHLHIYFKSSRLKERTLFPKSPDWMFKMLDSQKILTPIGDNGQISIATRGYTQQLVVRSGVSVENSKPAIETIRRIIQKIVEIEVNNELIPGSTCIVSISKRNFRSGTRHAEFVPLNGGPSTSHFEYQMIGEDDRIQVTYFVVGGVSYVAGVCIYVENPYDVRLHYTETIIRRLMNSPDYWSKNELEEETTSVVRRKSNYEYVLITKNRYGDVKHSEFHGDKKSFDPVDILPLSAYINNPEREDLKFQAKNLRIRICEFQKKIVMITERNGHNLHTMWNEKKGKLEYFECASCDLPQEAPPPSYNSFIRNSIKKNLGF
;
A
#
# COMPACT_ATOMS: atom_id res chain seq x y z
N MET A 1 7.49 -34.74 10.54
CA MET A 1 7.84 -35.14 11.92
C MET A 1 6.85 -36.12 12.58
N ALA A 2 5.83 -36.64 11.89
CA ALA A 2 4.92 -37.67 12.45
C ALA A 2 5.42 -39.13 12.27
N SER A 3 6.40 -39.37 11.39
CA SER A 3 6.80 -40.73 10.98
C SER A 3 7.87 -41.39 11.87
N ILE A 4 8.56 -40.63 12.72
CA ILE A 4 9.65 -41.16 13.58
C ILE A 4 9.10 -41.66 14.93
N ILE A 5 8.00 -41.08 15.41
CA ILE A 5 7.38 -41.45 16.70
C ILE A 5 6.63 -42.80 16.61
N VAL A 6 6.11 -43.16 15.43
CA VAL A 6 5.39 -44.43 15.24
C VAL A 6 6.32 -45.65 15.18
N ALA A 7 7.57 -45.48 14.72
CA ALA A 7 8.53 -46.58 14.63
C ALA A 7 9.03 -47.05 16.01
N VAL A 8 9.12 -46.15 17.00
CA VAL A 8 9.58 -46.48 18.35
C VAL A 8 8.50 -47.20 19.16
N MET A 9 7.22 -46.88 18.94
CA MET A 9 6.12 -47.55 19.65
C MET A 9 5.74 -48.94 19.10
N ALA A 10 6.06 -49.22 17.83
CA ALA A 10 5.82 -50.56 17.24
C ALA A 10 6.84 -51.62 17.70
N SER A 11 8.03 -51.20 18.17
CA SER A 11 9.09 -52.12 18.59
C SER A 11 8.90 -52.69 20.01
N GLN A 12 8.12 -52.04 20.88
CA GLN A 12 7.99 -52.46 22.28
C GLN A 12 6.87 -53.46 22.56
N ASN A 13 5.96 -53.70 21.60
CA ASN A 13 4.80 -54.59 21.80
C ASN A 13 5.02 -56.05 21.33
N ARG A 14 6.22 -56.45 20.91
CA ARG A 14 6.46 -57.77 20.30
C ARG A 14 7.27 -58.77 21.12
N LEU A 15 7.42 -58.55 22.43
CA LEU A 15 8.13 -59.49 23.32
C LEU A 15 7.34 -59.68 24.62
N ARG A 16 6.25 -60.44 24.54
CA ARG A 16 5.57 -61.04 25.70
C ARG A 16 5.06 -62.43 25.35
N THR A 17 5.91 -63.42 25.62
CA THR A 17 5.69 -64.86 25.90
C THR A 17 7.11 -65.45 25.88
N THR A 18 7.62 -66.26 26.82
CA THR A 18 7.03 -67.24 27.73
C THR A 18 8.12 -67.56 28.76
N THR A 19 7.77 -67.68 30.03
CA THR A 19 8.63 -68.11 31.14
C THR A 19 8.64 -69.63 31.29
N THR A 20 9.84 -70.22 31.43
CA THR A 20 10.10 -71.38 32.31
C THR A 20 11.49 -71.24 32.92
N PRO A 21 11.72 -71.67 34.18
CA PRO A 21 12.89 -71.28 34.96
C PRO A 21 13.98 -72.35 34.93
N SER A 22 15.24 -71.93 34.89
CA SER A 22 16.34 -72.75 35.41
C SER A 22 17.38 -71.88 36.11
N THR A 23 17.76 -72.39 37.26
CA THR A 23 18.63 -71.80 38.29
C THR A 23 20.08 -71.74 37.86
N SER A 24 20.67 -70.55 37.85
CA SER A 24 22.00 -70.22 38.38
C SER A 24 22.37 -68.80 37.95
N ASN A 25 23.07 -68.08 38.83
CA ASN A 25 23.68 -66.74 38.63
C ASN A 25 22.91 -65.55 39.23
N PHE A 26 22.66 -65.60 40.53
CA PHE A 26 22.12 -64.48 41.31
C PHE A 26 23.12 -63.31 41.51
N THR A 27 24.33 -63.39 40.96
CA THR A 27 25.37 -62.35 41.11
C THR A 27 25.77 -61.66 39.79
N SER A 28 25.36 -62.16 38.61
CA SER A 28 25.56 -61.45 37.34
C SER A 28 24.39 -60.53 37.00
N ASP A 29 23.16 -60.93 37.35
CA ASP A 29 21.93 -60.18 37.06
C ASP A 29 21.81 -58.84 37.82
N PHE A 30 22.59 -58.65 38.89
CA PHE A 30 22.60 -57.39 39.65
C PHE A 30 23.62 -56.39 39.10
N LEU A 31 24.68 -56.86 38.44
CA LEU A 31 25.71 -56.01 37.83
C LEU A 31 25.37 -55.61 36.39
N GLU A 32 24.75 -56.48 35.60
CA GLU A 32 24.27 -56.11 34.24
C GLU A 32 23.13 -55.09 34.28
N LYS A 33 22.32 -55.09 35.35
CA LYS A 33 21.17 -54.18 35.49
C LYS A 33 21.55 -52.76 35.90
N GLU A 34 22.73 -52.56 36.49
CA GLU A 34 23.27 -51.21 36.77
C GLU A 34 23.90 -50.56 35.53
N GLU A 35 24.52 -51.34 34.63
CA GLU A 35 25.14 -50.81 33.41
C GLU A 35 24.11 -50.34 32.36
N ASP A 36 22.99 -51.05 32.21
CA ASP A 36 21.90 -50.67 31.31
C ASP A 36 21.11 -49.43 31.78
N GLY A 37 21.06 -49.18 33.10
CA GLY A 37 20.46 -47.98 33.66
C GLY A 37 21.31 -46.72 33.46
N SER A 38 22.64 -46.86 33.55
CA SER A 38 23.58 -45.75 33.41
C SER A 38 23.72 -45.26 31.96
N SER A 39 23.65 -46.16 30.98
CA SER A 39 23.78 -45.79 29.56
C SER A 39 22.57 -44.99 29.06
N ASN A 40 21.35 -45.36 29.49
CA ASN A 40 20.13 -44.64 29.17
C ASN A 40 20.08 -43.24 29.84
N PHE A 41 20.56 -43.12 31.08
CA PHE A 41 20.62 -41.84 31.78
C PHE A 41 21.62 -40.85 31.13
N LEU A 42 22.78 -41.33 30.69
CA LEU A 42 23.75 -40.52 29.95
C LEU A 42 23.21 -40.08 28.58
N LEU A 43 22.48 -40.95 27.89
CA LEU A 43 21.82 -40.61 26.62
C LEU A 43 20.71 -39.56 26.80
N GLU A 44 19.91 -39.67 27.87
CA GLU A 44 18.89 -38.67 28.21
C GLU A 44 19.51 -37.31 28.53
N ILE A 45 20.56 -37.27 29.35
CA ILE A 45 21.31 -36.04 29.64
C ILE A 45 21.90 -35.43 28.37
N PHE A 46 22.51 -36.25 27.50
CA PHE A 46 23.05 -35.78 26.24
C PHE A 46 21.96 -35.19 25.34
N CYS A 47 20.80 -35.84 25.23
CA CYS A 47 19.65 -35.33 24.48
C CYS A 47 19.16 -33.98 25.03
N ILE A 48 19.07 -33.84 26.35
CA ILE A 48 18.66 -32.59 27.01
C ILE A 48 19.69 -31.48 26.74
N LEU A 49 20.99 -31.77 26.89
CA LEU A 49 22.06 -30.81 26.62
C LEU A 49 22.09 -30.38 25.14
N ALA A 50 21.92 -31.32 24.21
CA ALA A 50 21.83 -31.03 22.79
C ALA A 50 20.59 -30.18 22.47
N PHE A 51 19.45 -30.44 23.11
CA PHE A 51 18.24 -29.64 22.97
C PHE A 51 18.40 -28.21 23.52
N ILE A 52 19.03 -28.07 24.69
CA ILE A 52 19.36 -26.74 25.26
C ILE A 52 20.32 -25.98 24.34
N ALA A 53 21.38 -26.64 23.86
CA ALA A 53 22.34 -26.03 22.93
C ALA A 53 21.65 -25.58 21.63
N PHE A 54 20.73 -26.38 21.11
CA PHE A 54 19.91 -26.05 19.94
C PHE A 54 19.01 -24.83 20.19
N ILE A 55 18.34 -24.75 21.34
CA ILE A 55 17.54 -23.57 21.74
C ILE A 55 18.42 -22.32 21.82
N ILE A 56 19.57 -22.40 22.50
CA ILE A 56 20.51 -21.28 22.64
C ILE A 56 20.98 -20.82 21.25
N PHE A 57 21.34 -21.75 20.36
CA PHE A 57 21.73 -21.44 18.99
C PHE A 57 20.64 -20.71 18.23
N HIS A 58 19.38 -21.17 18.32
CA HIS A 58 18.24 -20.50 17.69
C HIS A 58 17.95 -19.11 18.26
N LEU A 59 18.04 -18.94 19.58
CA LEU A 59 17.89 -17.64 20.23
C LEU A 59 18.99 -16.68 19.79
N HIS A 60 20.24 -17.16 19.70
CA HIS A 60 21.36 -16.35 19.24
C HIS A 60 21.15 -15.84 17.82
N ILE A 61 20.68 -16.70 16.91
CA ILE A 61 20.31 -16.30 15.54
C ILE A 61 19.18 -15.27 15.56
N TYR A 62 18.15 -15.47 16.37
CA TYR A 62 17.01 -14.53 16.51
C TYR A 62 17.43 -13.14 17.01
N PHE A 63 18.30 -13.09 18.02
CA PHE A 63 18.82 -11.82 18.53
C PHE A 63 19.70 -11.13 17.50
N LYS A 64 20.54 -11.89 16.79
CA LYS A 64 21.40 -11.38 15.71
C LYS A 64 20.59 -10.80 14.55
N SER A 65 19.49 -11.44 14.14
CA SER A 65 18.62 -10.95 13.06
C SER A 65 17.79 -9.71 13.47
N SER A 66 17.69 -9.44 14.77
CA SER A 66 16.88 -8.36 15.34
C SER A 66 17.68 -7.10 15.67
N ARG A 67 19.02 -7.17 15.55
CA ARG A 67 19.91 -6.09 15.93
C ARG A 67 19.75 -4.88 15.00
N LEU A 68 19.46 -3.72 15.59
CA LEU A 68 19.43 -2.44 14.87
C LEU A 68 20.86 -1.90 14.76
N LYS A 69 21.34 -1.64 13.53
CA LYS A 69 22.64 -0.99 13.31
C LYS A 69 22.50 0.53 13.48
N GLU A 70 23.62 1.25 13.36
CA GLU A 70 23.60 2.72 13.38
C GLU A 70 22.85 3.30 12.18
N ARG A 71 22.25 4.47 12.38
CA ARG A 71 21.56 5.22 11.33
C ARG A 71 22.57 5.97 10.46
N THR A 72 22.31 6.03 9.16
CA THR A 72 23.12 6.76 8.19
C THR A 72 22.29 7.66 7.31
N LEU A 73 22.91 8.73 6.78
CA LEU A 73 22.26 9.65 5.83
C LEU A 73 22.14 9.08 4.42
N PHE A 74 22.88 8.01 4.13
CA PHE A 74 22.87 7.34 2.84
C PHE A 74 22.31 5.92 2.98
N PRO A 75 21.56 5.44 1.98
CA PRO A 75 21.07 4.07 1.99
C PRO A 75 22.25 3.11 1.94
N LYS A 76 22.16 2.04 2.74
CA LYS A 76 23.06 0.90 2.67
C LYS A 76 22.37 -0.23 1.92
N SER A 77 23.18 -1.18 1.47
CA SER A 77 22.74 -2.39 0.80
C SER A 77 23.70 -3.53 1.13
N PRO A 78 23.23 -4.78 1.14
CA PRO A 78 24.12 -5.93 1.24
C PRO A 78 25.25 -5.91 0.19
N ASP A 79 26.40 -6.48 0.54
CA ASP A 79 27.58 -6.46 -0.34
C ASP A 79 27.36 -7.16 -1.69
N TRP A 80 26.54 -8.21 -1.70
CA TRP A 80 26.21 -8.95 -2.93
C TRP A 80 25.44 -8.09 -3.95
N MET A 81 24.83 -6.98 -3.53
CA MET A 81 24.11 -6.07 -4.41
C MET A 81 25.04 -5.15 -5.22
N PHE A 82 26.26 -4.86 -4.76
CA PHE A 82 27.17 -4.00 -5.53
C PHE A 82 27.51 -4.60 -6.90
N LYS A 83 27.46 -5.93 -7.03
CA LYS A 83 27.65 -6.65 -8.30
C LYS A 83 26.43 -6.58 -9.24
N MET A 84 25.32 -6.00 -8.79
CA MET A 84 24.03 -5.97 -9.48
C MET A 84 23.59 -4.58 -9.94
N LEU A 85 24.40 -3.54 -9.72
CA LEU A 85 24.02 -2.13 -9.90
C LEU A 85 23.61 -1.74 -11.33
N ASP A 86 23.98 -2.52 -12.35
CA ASP A 86 23.66 -2.20 -13.77
C ASP A 86 22.32 -2.77 -14.26
N SER A 87 21.73 -3.79 -13.61
CA SER A 87 20.57 -4.53 -14.16
C SER A 87 19.22 -4.28 -13.49
N GLN A 88 19.17 -3.57 -12.35
CA GLN A 88 17.94 -3.47 -11.52
C GLN A 88 17.50 -2.04 -11.18
N LYS A 89 17.44 -1.16 -12.19
CA LYS A 89 16.83 0.18 -12.03
C LYS A 89 15.30 0.16 -12.03
N ILE A 90 14.65 -0.95 -12.35
CA ILE A 90 13.19 -1.00 -12.52
C ILE A 90 12.57 -1.76 -11.36
N LEU A 91 12.14 -1.00 -10.36
CA LEU A 91 11.19 -1.47 -9.37
C LEU A 91 9.81 -1.52 -10.02
N THR A 92 9.16 -2.68 -9.99
CA THR A 92 7.77 -2.79 -10.45
C THR A 92 6.86 -2.42 -9.28
N PRO A 93 6.12 -1.29 -9.35
CA PRO A 93 5.19 -0.93 -8.30
C PRO A 93 3.98 -1.87 -8.32
N ILE A 94 3.49 -2.18 -7.14
CA ILE A 94 2.41 -3.12 -6.86
C ILE A 94 1.47 -2.48 -5.83
N GLY A 95 0.16 -2.62 -6.07
CA GLY A 95 -0.90 -2.08 -5.22
C GLY A 95 -1.16 -0.59 -5.45
N ASP A 96 -2.21 -0.08 -4.80
CA ASP A 96 -2.62 1.31 -4.93
C ASP A 96 -1.48 2.25 -4.52
N ASN A 97 -1.21 3.26 -5.35
CA ASN A 97 -0.16 4.27 -5.15
C ASN A 97 1.29 3.74 -5.08
N GLY A 98 1.56 2.48 -5.45
CA GLY A 98 2.92 1.90 -5.42
C GLY A 98 3.41 1.58 -4.01
N GLN A 99 2.50 1.08 -3.17
CA GLN A 99 2.77 0.71 -1.78
C GLN A 99 3.84 -0.37 -1.65
N ILE A 100 3.85 -1.34 -2.57
CA ILE A 100 4.90 -2.35 -2.66
C ILE A 100 5.67 -2.11 -3.94
N SER A 101 6.96 -2.35 -3.93
CA SER A 101 7.72 -2.44 -5.16
C SER A 101 8.77 -3.54 -5.08
N ILE A 102 8.97 -4.24 -6.19
CA ILE A 102 9.85 -5.41 -6.24
C ILE A 102 10.92 -5.28 -7.31
N ALA A 103 12.06 -5.91 -7.06
CA ALA A 103 13.05 -6.21 -8.10
C ALA A 103 13.22 -7.73 -8.20
N THR A 104 13.40 -8.22 -9.42
CA THR A 104 13.59 -9.64 -9.71
C THR A 104 14.95 -9.91 -10.34
N ARG A 105 15.47 -11.11 -10.09
CA ARG A 105 16.77 -11.57 -10.57
C ARG A 105 16.66 -13.02 -11.03
N GLY A 106 17.42 -13.39 -12.07
CA GLY A 106 17.64 -14.79 -12.41
C GLY A 106 18.45 -15.52 -11.32
N TYR A 107 17.96 -16.69 -10.91
CA TYR A 107 18.68 -17.58 -10.01
C TYR A 107 18.94 -18.92 -10.70
N THR A 108 20.06 -19.55 -10.36
CA THR A 108 20.32 -20.93 -10.76
C THR A 108 19.28 -21.83 -10.10
N GLN A 109 18.50 -22.54 -10.92
CA GLN A 109 17.46 -23.43 -10.41
C GLN A 109 18.09 -24.61 -9.67
N GLN A 110 17.58 -24.88 -8.46
CA GLN A 110 17.94 -26.08 -7.73
C GLN A 110 16.87 -27.14 -7.99
N LEU A 111 17.20 -28.14 -8.81
CA LEU A 111 16.27 -29.21 -9.18
C LEU A 111 16.53 -30.44 -8.30
N VAL A 112 15.45 -31.10 -7.87
CA VAL A 112 15.50 -32.41 -7.20
C VAL A 112 14.63 -33.38 -7.99
N VAL A 113 15.16 -34.58 -8.22
CA VAL A 113 14.42 -35.66 -8.86
C VAL A 113 13.50 -36.29 -7.83
N ARG A 114 12.19 -36.19 -8.04
CA ARG A 114 11.17 -36.86 -7.24
C ARG A 114 10.34 -37.74 -8.15
N SER A 115 10.30 -39.04 -7.87
CA SER A 115 9.54 -40.01 -8.68
C SER A 115 9.84 -39.95 -10.18
N GLY A 116 11.11 -39.72 -10.56
CA GLY A 116 11.54 -39.62 -11.95
C GLY A 116 11.28 -38.27 -12.64
N VAL A 117 10.65 -37.31 -11.95
CA VAL A 117 10.40 -35.95 -12.46
C VAL A 117 11.35 -34.96 -11.78
N SER A 118 12.02 -34.13 -12.58
CA SER A 118 12.82 -33.01 -12.09
C SER A 118 11.88 -31.88 -11.64
N VAL A 119 11.84 -31.62 -10.34
CA VAL A 119 11.03 -30.55 -9.75
C VAL A 119 11.96 -29.52 -9.11
N GLU A 120 11.67 -28.23 -9.31
CA GLU A 120 12.40 -27.16 -8.63
C GLU A 120 12.17 -27.21 -7.12
N ASN A 121 13.23 -27.03 -6.34
CA ASN A 121 13.16 -26.91 -4.89
C ASN A 121 12.26 -25.75 -4.47
N SER A 122 11.62 -25.91 -3.31
CA SER A 122 10.85 -24.82 -2.71
C SER A 122 11.74 -23.62 -2.39
N LYS A 123 11.14 -22.44 -2.36
CA LYS A 123 11.81 -21.15 -2.13
C LYS A 123 11.37 -20.56 -0.79
N PRO A 124 11.81 -21.14 0.34
CA PRO A 124 11.30 -20.82 1.67
C PRO A 124 11.51 -19.35 2.07
N ALA A 125 12.56 -18.70 1.58
CA ALA A 125 12.79 -17.28 1.83
C ALA A 125 11.69 -16.42 1.21
N ILE A 126 11.29 -16.72 -0.03
CA ILE A 126 10.22 -16.02 -0.74
C ILE A 126 8.87 -16.31 -0.09
N GLU A 127 8.60 -17.57 0.26
CA GLU A 127 7.38 -17.95 0.99
C GLU A 127 7.25 -17.19 2.31
N THR A 128 8.35 -17.04 3.05
CA THR A 128 8.40 -16.26 4.29
C THR A 128 8.08 -14.79 4.05
N ILE A 129 8.64 -14.20 2.99
CA ILE A 129 8.40 -12.79 2.63
C ILE A 129 6.95 -12.56 2.21
N ARG A 130 6.38 -13.45 1.39
CA ARG A 130 4.96 -13.37 1.01
C ARG A 130 4.06 -13.37 2.25
N ARG A 131 4.33 -14.29 3.19
CA ARG A 131 3.61 -14.37 4.47
C ARG A 131 3.74 -13.09 5.30
N ILE A 132 4.93 -12.48 5.35
CA ILE A 132 5.15 -11.22 6.07
C ILE A 132 4.35 -10.08 5.42
N ILE A 133 4.42 -9.95 4.10
CA ILE A 133 3.74 -8.87 3.36
C ILE A 133 2.23 -9.01 3.44
N GLN A 134 1.69 -10.22 3.27
CA GLN A 134 0.27 -10.50 3.40
C GLN A 134 -0.28 -10.04 4.76
N LYS A 135 0.49 -10.19 5.85
CA LYS A 135 0.11 -9.75 7.20
C LYS A 135 0.27 -8.25 7.46
N ILE A 136 1.03 -7.54 6.63
CA ILE A 136 1.28 -6.09 6.77
C ILE A 136 0.31 -5.31 5.91
N VAL A 137 0.07 -5.78 4.69
CA VAL A 137 -0.68 -5.05 3.66
C VAL A 137 -2.13 -5.54 3.58
N GLU A 138 -2.47 -6.63 4.26
CA GLU A 138 -3.82 -7.22 4.28
C GLU A 138 -4.36 -7.58 2.87
N ILE A 139 -3.45 -7.76 1.90
CA ILE A 139 -3.73 -8.19 0.53
C ILE A 139 -3.27 -9.64 0.37
N GLU A 140 -3.99 -10.43 -0.44
CA GLU A 140 -3.54 -11.77 -0.83
C GLU A 140 -2.28 -11.69 -1.70
N VAL A 141 -1.19 -12.26 -1.21
CA VAL A 141 0.11 -12.26 -1.90
C VAL A 141 0.35 -13.62 -2.52
N ASN A 142 0.32 -13.69 -3.86
CA ASN A 142 0.57 -14.91 -4.62
C ASN A 142 1.91 -14.84 -5.41
N ASN A 143 2.18 -15.86 -6.22
CA ASN A 143 3.38 -15.93 -7.04
C ASN A 143 3.39 -14.93 -8.22
N GLU A 144 2.23 -14.42 -8.62
CA GLU A 144 2.13 -13.37 -9.65
C GLU A 144 2.54 -12.02 -9.07
N LEU A 145 2.11 -11.72 -7.85
CA LEU A 145 2.43 -10.49 -7.13
C LEU A 145 3.90 -10.45 -6.71
N ILE A 146 4.40 -11.53 -6.11
CA ILE A 146 5.79 -11.63 -5.66
C ILE A 146 6.37 -12.91 -6.25
N PRO A 147 7.00 -12.85 -7.44
CA PRO A 147 7.59 -14.01 -8.10
C PRO A 147 8.68 -14.69 -7.26
N GLY A 148 8.89 -15.98 -7.50
CA GLY A 148 10.02 -16.72 -6.91
C GLY A 148 11.41 -16.19 -7.28
N SER A 149 11.48 -15.29 -8.27
CA SER A 149 12.69 -14.57 -8.69
C SER A 149 12.90 -13.24 -7.95
N THR A 150 12.04 -12.88 -7.00
CA THR A 150 12.18 -11.64 -6.23
C THR A 150 13.49 -11.63 -5.44
N CYS A 151 14.24 -10.53 -5.52
CA CYS A 151 15.47 -10.30 -4.76
C CYS A 151 15.41 -9.07 -3.85
N ILE A 152 14.48 -8.14 -4.12
CA ILE A 152 14.24 -6.96 -3.31
C ILE A 152 12.74 -6.75 -3.19
N VAL A 153 12.27 -6.45 -1.99
CA VAL A 153 10.91 -5.97 -1.73
C VAL A 153 10.99 -4.68 -0.93
N SER A 154 10.50 -3.58 -1.49
CA SER A 154 10.27 -2.34 -0.75
C SER A 154 8.78 -2.22 -0.41
N ILE A 155 8.48 -1.88 0.85
CA ILE A 155 7.14 -1.70 1.38
C ILE A 155 7.07 -0.29 1.94
N SER A 156 6.34 0.61 1.29
CA SER A 156 6.16 1.97 1.79
C SER A 156 5.15 2.00 2.94
N LYS A 157 5.38 2.90 3.90
CA LYS A 157 4.40 3.21 4.94
C LYS A 157 3.32 4.13 4.36
N ARG A 158 2.18 4.22 5.06
CA ARG A 158 1.12 5.17 4.75
C ARG A 158 1.69 6.58 4.55
N ASN A 159 1.15 7.31 3.57
CA ASN A 159 1.59 8.63 3.14
C ASN A 159 2.96 8.69 2.43
N PHE A 160 3.56 7.53 2.13
CA PHE A 160 4.72 7.40 1.27
C PHE A 160 4.44 6.44 0.12
N ARG A 161 5.17 6.62 -0.99
CA ARG A 161 5.28 5.64 -2.08
C ARG A 161 6.71 5.19 -2.26
N SER A 162 6.90 4.03 -2.89
CA SER A 162 8.23 3.60 -3.33
C SER A 162 8.77 4.57 -4.38
N GLY A 163 10.07 4.89 -4.28
CA GLY A 163 10.81 5.67 -5.25
C GLY A 163 11.27 4.85 -6.45
N THR A 164 12.24 5.39 -7.19
CA THR A 164 12.82 4.72 -8.36
C THR A 164 13.90 3.71 -7.97
N ARG A 165 14.51 3.90 -6.79
CA ARG A 165 15.55 3.02 -6.25
C ARG A 165 15.03 2.26 -5.04
N HIS A 166 15.64 1.10 -4.76
CA HIS A 166 15.37 0.36 -3.55
C HIS A 166 15.65 1.23 -2.32
N ALA A 167 14.81 1.08 -1.29
CA ALA A 167 14.83 1.89 -0.06
C ALA A 167 14.65 3.41 -0.23
N GLU A 168 14.44 3.90 -1.46
CA GLU A 168 13.97 5.26 -1.70
C GLU A 168 12.46 5.29 -1.48
N PHE A 169 12.01 6.22 -0.63
CA PHE A 169 10.60 6.44 -0.37
C PHE A 169 10.31 7.92 -0.51
N VAL A 170 9.18 8.26 -1.11
CA VAL A 170 8.81 9.63 -1.41
C VAL A 170 7.51 9.95 -0.68
N PRO A 171 7.45 11.02 0.14
CA PRO A 171 6.20 11.45 0.76
C PRO A 171 5.23 11.86 -0.34
N LEU A 172 3.99 11.38 -0.26
CA LEU A 172 2.97 11.65 -1.28
C LEU A 172 2.64 13.15 -1.38
N ASN A 173 2.77 13.88 -0.27
CA ASN A 173 2.32 15.27 -0.13
C ASN A 173 3.50 16.23 0.11
N GLY A 174 4.69 15.81 -0.34
CA GLY A 174 5.92 16.53 -0.07
C GLY A 174 6.31 16.53 1.41
N GLY A 175 7.43 17.21 1.65
CA GLY A 175 8.02 17.39 2.97
C GLY A 175 8.42 18.85 3.15
N PRO A 176 8.54 19.36 4.38
CA PRO A 176 9.17 20.64 4.61
C PRO A 176 10.63 20.62 4.12
N SER A 177 11.16 21.77 3.70
CA SER A 177 12.54 21.88 3.19
C SER A 177 13.61 21.45 4.19
N THR A 178 13.30 21.47 5.49
CA THR A 178 14.18 21.03 6.57
C THR A 178 14.10 19.52 6.85
N SER A 179 13.37 18.76 6.02
CA SER A 179 13.26 17.31 6.17
C SER A 179 14.41 16.59 5.50
N HIS A 180 14.78 15.43 6.03
CA HIS A 180 15.79 14.56 5.45
C HIS A 180 15.46 13.09 5.69
N PHE A 181 16.18 12.20 5.01
CA PHE A 181 16.05 10.76 5.19
C PHE A 181 17.24 10.19 5.97
N GLU A 182 16.94 9.22 6.81
CA GLU A 182 17.92 8.39 7.50
C GLU A 182 17.63 6.92 7.22
N TYR A 183 18.66 6.11 7.18
CA TYR A 183 18.60 4.70 6.81
C TYR A 183 19.21 3.87 7.92
N GLN A 184 18.61 2.72 8.21
CA GLN A 184 19.09 1.84 9.26
C GLN A 184 18.97 0.38 8.83
N MET A 185 20.11 -0.32 8.84
CA MET A 185 20.13 -1.75 8.61
C MET A 185 19.69 -2.52 9.87
N ILE A 186 19.01 -3.63 9.65
CA ILE A 186 18.49 -4.52 10.68
C ILE A 186 19.00 -5.92 10.43
N GLY A 187 19.48 -6.54 11.51
CA GLY A 187 20.10 -7.84 11.50
C GLY A 187 21.59 -7.75 11.21
N GLU A 188 22.35 -8.73 11.68
CA GLU A 188 23.78 -8.83 11.39
C GLU A 188 24.06 -8.99 9.89
N ASP A 189 23.20 -9.74 9.20
CA ASP A 189 23.29 -10.11 7.79
C ASP A 189 22.79 -9.04 6.80
N ASP A 190 22.44 -7.83 7.25
CA ASP A 190 22.05 -6.71 6.37
C ASP A 190 20.84 -6.99 5.45
N ARG A 191 19.90 -7.84 5.87
CA ARG A 191 18.78 -8.30 5.04
C ARG A 191 17.59 -7.36 5.03
N ILE A 192 17.50 -6.44 5.97
CA ILE A 192 16.38 -5.51 6.10
C ILE A 192 16.95 -4.11 6.30
N GLN A 193 16.42 -3.14 5.56
CA GLN A 193 16.68 -1.73 5.77
C GLN A 193 15.37 -1.02 6.09
N VAL A 194 15.36 -0.20 7.13
CA VAL A 194 14.28 0.77 7.34
C VAL A 194 14.75 2.15 6.93
N THR A 195 13.89 2.87 6.25
CA THR A 195 14.10 4.28 5.91
C THR A 195 13.22 5.12 6.80
N TYR A 196 13.80 6.12 7.45
CA TYR A 196 13.12 7.10 8.26
C TYR A 196 13.07 8.45 7.54
N PHE A 197 11.93 9.11 7.64
CA PHE A 197 11.73 10.49 7.24
C PHE A 197 11.74 11.37 8.50
N VAL A 198 12.71 12.28 8.60
CA VAL A 198 12.94 13.11 9.78
C VAL A 198 12.42 14.52 9.54
N VAL A 199 11.53 14.99 10.40
CA VAL A 199 10.93 16.32 10.34
C VAL A 199 10.91 16.96 11.72
N GLY A 200 11.55 18.12 11.86
CA GLY A 200 11.56 18.85 13.14
C GLY A 200 12.12 18.03 14.30
N GLY A 201 13.11 17.16 14.04
CA GLY A 201 13.71 16.26 15.03
C GLY A 201 12.89 14.99 15.32
N VAL A 202 11.71 14.81 14.72
CA VAL A 202 10.90 13.60 14.87
C VAL A 202 11.13 12.66 13.69
N SER A 203 11.38 11.38 13.98
CA SER A 203 11.68 10.34 13.00
C SER A 203 10.46 9.47 12.74
N TYR A 204 9.91 9.54 11.52
CA TYR A 204 8.81 8.69 11.07
C TYR A 204 9.34 7.58 10.17
N VAL A 205 8.77 6.38 10.20
CA VAL A 205 9.13 5.34 9.23
C VAL A 205 8.55 5.73 7.86
N ALA A 206 9.38 5.78 6.83
CA ALA A 206 8.93 5.99 5.45
C ALA A 206 8.63 4.68 4.73
N GLY A 207 9.37 3.62 5.07
CA GLY A 207 9.18 2.28 4.54
C GLY A 207 10.28 1.31 4.95
N VAL A 208 10.12 0.06 4.53
CA VAL A 208 11.06 -1.03 4.79
C VAL A 208 11.45 -1.70 3.47
N CYS A 209 12.73 -1.98 3.29
CA CYS A 209 13.28 -2.73 2.18
C CYS A 209 13.82 -4.07 2.70
N ILE A 210 13.48 -5.18 2.02
CA ILE A 210 13.89 -6.54 2.34
C ILE A 210 14.72 -7.07 1.18
N TYR A 211 15.89 -7.62 1.50
CA TYR A 211 16.86 -8.14 0.54
C TYR A 211 16.94 -9.67 0.61
N VAL A 212 16.86 -10.31 -0.55
CA VAL A 212 16.90 -11.77 -0.72
C VAL A 212 18.07 -12.13 -1.63
N GLU A 213 19.15 -12.63 -1.05
CA GLU A 213 20.31 -13.09 -1.81
C GLU A 213 20.05 -14.43 -2.49
N ASN A 214 19.50 -15.38 -1.72
CA ASN A 214 19.22 -16.74 -2.16
C ASN A 214 17.80 -17.13 -1.76
N PRO A 215 16.89 -17.37 -2.74
CA PRO A 215 15.50 -17.71 -2.45
C PRO A 215 15.33 -19.10 -1.81
N TYR A 216 16.34 -19.97 -1.92
CA TYR A 216 16.33 -21.34 -1.39
C TYR A 216 16.79 -21.45 0.06
N ASP A 217 17.33 -20.37 0.65
CA ASP A 217 17.97 -20.46 1.96
C ASP A 217 16.93 -20.56 3.10
N VAL A 218 16.99 -21.68 3.84
CA VAL A 218 16.14 -22.00 4.99
C VAL A 218 16.62 -21.38 6.30
N ARG A 219 17.88 -20.92 6.35
CA ARG A 219 18.50 -20.39 7.58
C ARG A 219 18.17 -18.91 7.79
N LEU A 220 17.47 -18.29 6.84
CA LEU A 220 17.19 -16.86 6.88
C LEU A 220 16.11 -16.53 7.89
N HIS A 221 16.47 -15.67 8.85
CA HIS A 221 15.51 -15.13 9.78
C HIS A 221 15.13 -13.70 9.39
N TYR A 222 13.99 -13.55 8.71
CA TYR A 222 13.35 -12.24 8.54
C TYR A 222 12.50 -11.96 9.77
N THR A 223 12.97 -11.05 10.62
CA THR A 223 12.31 -10.74 11.90
C THR A 223 10.96 -10.04 11.69
N GLU A 224 9.91 -10.84 11.52
CA GLU A 224 8.54 -10.39 11.29
C GLU A 224 8.06 -9.41 12.38
N THR A 225 8.40 -9.67 13.63
CA THR A 225 8.01 -8.82 14.78
C THR A 225 8.55 -7.39 14.65
N ILE A 226 9.78 -7.23 14.19
CA ILE A 226 10.39 -5.91 13.97
C ILE A 226 9.75 -5.22 12.78
N ILE A 227 9.58 -5.91 11.66
CA ILE A 227 8.96 -5.31 10.47
C ILE A 227 7.54 -4.83 10.83
N ARG A 228 6.74 -5.65 11.51
CA ARG A 228 5.40 -5.25 11.98
C ARG A 228 5.46 -4.07 12.94
N ARG A 229 6.39 -4.07 13.91
CA ARG A 229 6.56 -2.94 14.85
C ARG A 229 6.88 -1.63 14.10
N LEU A 230 7.74 -1.69 13.08
CA LEU A 230 8.11 -0.53 12.27
C LEU A 230 6.93 -0.05 11.42
N MET A 231 6.24 -0.96 10.74
CA MET A 231 5.10 -0.62 9.89
C MET A 231 3.90 -0.11 10.69
N ASN A 232 3.76 -0.52 11.96
CA ASN A 232 2.72 -0.04 12.87
C ASN A 232 3.13 1.20 13.69
N SER A 233 4.32 1.77 13.46
CA SER A 233 4.72 3.03 14.10
C SER A 233 3.82 4.20 13.65
N PRO A 234 3.84 5.36 14.32
CA PRO A 234 3.02 6.50 13.93
C PRO A 234 3.26 6.93 12.48
N ASP A 235 2.19 7.27 11.77
CA ASP A 235 2.26 7.79 10.39
C ASP A 235 2.75 9.24 10.39
N TYR A 236 3.54 9.60 9.37
CA TYR A 236 3.82 11.00 9.08
C TYR A 236 2.59 11.61 8.40
N TRP A 237 2.17 12.78 8.88
CA TRP A 237 1.11 13.57 8.29
C TRP A 237 1.69 14.91 7.84
N SER A 238 1.66 15.16 6.53
CA SER A 238 2.06 16.46 6.00
C SER A 238 1.12 17.53 6.54
N LYS A 239 1.69 18.60 7.10
CA LYS A 239 0.95 19.81 7.46
C LYS A 239 0.86 20.80 6.30
N ASN A 240 1.57 20.52 5.20
CA ASN A 240 1.64 21.38 4.03
C ASN A 240 0.72 20.82 2.93
N GLU A 241 -0.07 21.71 2.31
CA GLU A 241 -0.82 21.45 1.07
C GLU A 241 -1.82 20.28 1.14
N LEU A 242 -2.71 20.31 2.13
CA LEU A 242 -3.90 19.44 2.13
C LEU A 242 -4.84 19.90 1.00
N GLU A 243 -4.73 19.31 -0.19
CA GLU A 243 -5.71 19.53 -1.26
C GLU A 243 -7.12 19.15 -0.77
N GLU A 244 -8.06 20.09 -0.88
CA GLU A 244 -9.47 19.86 -0.60
C GLU A 244 -10.10 19.11 -1.79
N GLU A 245 -10.42 17.82 -1.61
CA GLU A 245 -10.95 16.97 -2.67
C GLU A 245 -12.44 17.20 -2.92
N THR A 246 -13.20 17.50 -1.87
CA THR A 246 -14.62 17.82 -2.03
C THR A 246 -14.97 19.06 -1.25
N THR A 247 -15.64 19.98 -1.93
CA THR A 247 -16.20 21.20 -1.35
C THR A 247 -17.71 21.15 -1.51
N SER A 248 -18.44 21.21 -0.41
CA SER A 248 -19.90 21.27 -0.41
C SER A 248 -20.37 22.48 0.38
N VAL A 249 -21.33 23.20 -0.19
CA VAL A 249 -21.98 24.34 0.48
C VAL A 249 -23.29 23.83 1.07
N VAL A 250 -23.44 23.96 2.38
CA VAL A 250 -24.63 23.53 3.11
C VAL A 250 -25.22 24.71 3.88
N ARG A 251 -26.48 24.58 4.32
CA ARG A 251 -27.14 25.60 5.12
C ARG A 251 -27.42 25.06 6.52
N ARG A 252 -27.01 25.78 7.56
CA ARG A 252 -27.22 25.38 8.96
C ARG A 252 -28.69 25.55 9.35
N LYS A 253 -29.27 24.58 10.07
CA LYS A 253 -30.70 24.61 10.44
C LYS A 253 -31.05 25.65 11.51
N SER A 254 -30.10 25.99 12.39
CA SER A 254 -30.37 26.86 13.54
C SER A 254 -30.48 28.33 13.19
N ASN A 255 -29.65 28.82 12.27
CA ASN A 255 -29.55 30.24 11.92
C ASN A 255 -29.61 30.51 10.42
N TYR A 256 -29.78 29.47 9.59
CA TYR A 256 -29.89 29.59 8.14
C TYR A 256 -28.66 30.21 7.43
N GLU A 257 -27.50 30.19 8.07
CA GLU A 257 -26.23 30.63 7.47
C GLU A 257 -25.65 29.56 6.54
N TYR A 258 -24.92 30.03 5.53
CA TYR A 258 -24.20 29.17 4.59
C TYR A 258 -22.86 28.77 5.18
N VAL A 259 -22.59 27.47 5.19
CA VAL A 259 -21.35 26.89 5.68
C VAL A 259 -20.69 26.12 4.54
N LEU A 260 -19.42 26.41 4.29
CA LEU A 260 -18.56 25.66 3.42
C LEU A 260 -18.01 24.46 4.18
N ILE A 261 -18.33 23.26 3.72
CA ILE A 261 -17.76 22.01 4.22
C ILE A 261 -16.75 21.52 3.19
N THR A 262 -15.48 21.55 3.57
CA THR A 262 -14.39 21.01 2.75
C THR A 262 -13.92 19.70 3.35
N LYS A 263 -13.70 18.71 2.50
CA LYS A 263 -13.11 17.42 2.86
C LYS A 263 -11.85 17.24 2.04
N ASN A 264 -10.73 17.06 2.73
CA ASN A 264 -9.47 16.77 2.04
C ASN A 264 -9.39 15.28 1.63
N ARG A 265 -8.37 14.93 0.84
CA ARG A 265 -8.13 13.55 0.39
C ARG A 265 -7.85 12.53 1.49
N TYR A 266 -7.61 13.01 2.71
CA TYR A 266 -7.38 12.17 3.90
C TYR A 266 -8.64 11.99 4.74
N GLY A 267 -9.74 12.66 4.36
CA GLY A 267 -11.03 12.57 5.04
C GLY A 267 -11.26 13.60 6.15
N ASP A 268 -10.32 14.53 6.39
CA ASP A 268 -10.52 15.60 7.36
C ASP A 268 -11.57 16.58 6.84
N VAL A 269 -12.53 16.91 7.69
CA VAL A 269 -13.64 17.79 7.38
C VAL A 269 -13.44 19.13 8.07
N LYS A 270 -13.45 20.23 7.31
CA LYS A 270 -13.43 21.59 7.84
C LYS A 270 -14.73 22.29 7.53
N HIS A 271 -15.27 23.00 8.51
CA HIS A 271 -16.46 23.83 8.36
C HIS A 271 -16.02 25.29 8.44
N SER A 272 -16.40 26.10 7.46
CA SER A 272 -16.08 27.53 7.45
C SER A 272 -17.28 28.36 7.02
N GLU A 273 -17.46 29.52 7.64
CA GLU A 273 -18.48 30.49 7.25
C GLU A 273 -17.86 31.59 6.39
N PHE A 274 -18.56 31.99 5.32
CA PHE A 274 -18.10 33.08 4.47
C PHE A 274 -18.59 34.43 4.98
N HIS A 275 -17.68 35.27 5.45
CA HIS A 275 -17.99 36.66 5.79
C HIS A 275 -17.79 37.56 4.58
N GLY A 276 -18.89 37.86 3.88
CA GLY A 276 -18.88 38.67 2.65
C GLY A 276 -18.20 40.03 2.79
N ASP A 277 -18.41 40.71 3.92
CA ASP A 277 -17.82 42.03 4.17
C ASP A 277 -16.29 41.99 4.30
N LYS A 278 -15.75 40.89 4.85
CA LYS A 278 -14.30 40.68 5.04
C LYS A 278 -13.65 39.89 3.91
N LYS A 279 -14.46 39.32 3.00
CA LYS A 279 -14.03 38.37 1.96
C LYS A 279 -13.18 37.23 2.53
N SER A 280 -13.48 36.77 3.75
CA SER A 280 -12.75 35.72 4.45
C SER A 280 -13.64 34.52 4.76
N PHE A 281 -12.99 33.38 4.96
CA PHE A 281 -13.62 32.17 5.50
C PHE A 281 -13.15 31.98 6.93
N ASP A 282 -14.07 32.09 7.88
CA ASP A 282 -13.76 31.94 9.29
C ASP A 282 -14.11 30.50 9.73
N PRO A 283 -13.19 29.78 10.39
CA PRO A 283 -13.44 28.41 10.81
C PRO A 283 -14.53 28.36 11.88
N VAL A 284 -15.43 27.39 11.77
CA VAL A 284 -16.51 27.17 12.73
C VAL A 284 -16.48 25.74 13.26
N ASP A 285 -17.13 25.53 14.40
CA ASP A 285 -17.22 24.21 15.02
C ASP A 285 -17.83 23.16 14.07
N ILE A 286 -17.26 21.96 14.12
CA ILE A 286 -17.72 20.81 13.35
C ILE A 286 -19.00 20.29 13.99
N LEU A 287 -20.14 20.54 13.35
CA LEU A 287 -21.43 20.01 13.75
C LEU A 287 -21.75 18.72 12.97
N PRO A 288 -22.57 17.81 13.52
CA PRO A 288 -23.01 16.62 12.79
C PRO A 288 -23.79 17.01 11.53
N LEU A 289 -23.70 16.19 10.48
CA LEU A 289 -24.39 16.42 9.19
C LEU A 289 -25.92 16.61 9.34
N SER A 290 -26.52 16.05 10.40
CA SER A 290 -27.94 16.23 10.75
C SER A 290 -28.32 17.68 11.08
N ALA A 291 -27.35 18.51 11.51
CA ALA A 291 -27.51 19.94 11.78
C ALA A 291 -27.62 20.79 10.51
N TYR A 292 -27.37 20.21 9.34
CA TYR A 292 -27.36 20.88 8.06
C TYR A 292 -28.50 20.43 7.16
N ILE A 293 -28.90 21.32 6.25
CA ILE A 293 -29.82 21.03 5.16
C ILE A 293 -28.95 20.58 3.97
N ASN A 294 -29.03 19.30 3.63
CA ASN A 294 -28.35 18.75 2.45
C ASN A 294 -29.08 19.23 1.18
N ASN A 295 -28.39 19.97 0.33
CA ASN A 295 -28.93 20.62 -0.88
C ASN A 295 -30.03 21.67 -0.62
N PRO A 296 -29.69 22.86 -0.08
CA PRO A 296 -30.64 23.98 -0.03
C PRO A 296 -31.05 24.49 -1.43
N GLU A 297 -30.29 24.15 -2.48
CA GLU A 297 -30.48 24.66 -3.86
C GLU A 297 -31.00 23.61 -4.86
N ARG A 298 -31.45 22.42 -4.42
CA ARG A 298 -31.82 21.35 -5.37
C ARG A 298 -33.03 21.63 -6.26
N GLU A 299 -33.64 22.81 -6.19
CA GLU A 299 -34.73 23.15 -7.12
C GLU A 299 -34.47 24.24 -8.17
N ASP A 300 -33.43 25.09 -8.13
CA ASP A 300 -33.36 26.12 -9.21
C ASP A 300 -31.97 26.55 -9.73
N LEU A 301 -31.03 27.01 -8.91
CA LEU A 301 -29.92 27.83 -9.46
C LEU A 301 -28.86 27.06 -10.27
N LYS A 302 -28.37 25.91 -9.78
CA LYS A 302 -27.37 25.10 -10.50
C LYS A 302 -27.90 24.48 -11.80
N PHE A 303 -29.20 24.20 -11.87
CA PHE A 303 -29.86 23.71 -13.07
C PHE A 303 -30.11 24.85 -14.06
N GLN A 304 -30.61 26.00 -13.57
CA GLN A 304 -30.85 27.18 -14.40
C GLN A 304 -29.56 27.74 -15.01
N ALA A 305 -28.46 27.79 -14.25
CA ALA A 305 -27.19 28.33 -14.74
C ALA A 305 -26.56 27.51 -15.89
N LYS A 306 -26.77 26.19 -15.94
CA LYS A 306 -26.25 25.33 -17.03
C LYS A 306 -26.86 25.65 -18.39
N ASN A 307 -28.05 26.25 -18.41
CA ASN A 307 -28.79 26.55 -19.63
C ASN A 307 -28.67 28.02 -20.07
N LEU A 308 -27.93 28.84 -19.33
CA LEU A 308 -27.68 30.23 -19.68
C LEU A 308 -26.58 30.32 -20.74
N ARG A 309 -26.88 31.02 -21.84
CA ARG A 309 -25.95 31.36 -22.91
C ARG A 309 -25.83 32.88 -23.01
N ILE A 310 -24.62 33.39 -23.13
CA ILE A 310 -24.38 34.83 -23.32
C ILE A 310 -24.38 35.11 -24.82
N ARG A 311 -25.19 36.07 -25.28
CA ARG A 311 -25.22 36.53 -26.68
C ARG A 311 -25.40 38.04 -26.75
N ILE A 312 -25.10 38.62 -27.91
CA ILE A 312 -25.47 39.99 -28.23
C ILE A 312 -26.88 39.94 -28.83
N CYS A 313 -27.83 40.67 -28.23
CA CYS A 313 -29.14 40.87 -28.81
C CYS A 313 -29.03 41.94 -29.90
N GLU A 314 -29.35 41.59 -31.15
CA GLU A 314 -29.28 42.53 -32.28
C GLU A 314 -30.28 43.69 -32.15
N PHE A 315 -31.46 43.41 -31.58
CA PHE A 315 -32.49 44.42 -31.31
C PHE A 315 -32.06 45.40 -30.21
N GLN A 316 -31.50 44.92 -29.11
CA GLN A 316 -31.10 45.75 -27.97
C GLN A 316 -29.67 46.32 -28.10
N LYS A 317 -28.88 45.82 -29.05
CA LYS A 317 -27.44 46.13 -29.24
C LYS A 317 -26.62 46.00 -27.95
N LYS A 318 -26.96 45.02 -27.11
CA LYS A 318 -26.33 44.79 -25.80
C LYS A 318 -26.12 43.29 -25.56
N ILE A 319 -25.16 42.99 -24.70
CA ILE A 319 -24.92 41.63 -24.21
C ILE A 319 -26.06 41.25 -23.27
N VAL A 320 -26.71 40.13 -23.54
CA VAL A 320 -27.82 39.57 -22.77
C VAL A 320 -27.55 38.10 -22.43
N MET A 321 -28.12 37.63 -21.32
CA MET A 321 -28.18 36.20 -21.02
C MET A 321 -29.45 35.62 -21.62
N ILE A 322 -29.35 34.44 -22.24
CA ILE A 322 -30.46 33.76 -22.92
C ILE A 322 -30.57 32.35 -22.38
N THR A 323 -31.79 31.88 -22.11
CA THR A 323 -32.08 30.47 -21.80
C THR A 323 -33.04 29.91 -22.84
N GLU A 324 -32.89 28.62 -23.17
CA GLU A 324 -33.88 27.88 -23.95
C GLU A 324 -34.91 27.26 -22.99
N ARG A 325 -36.20 27.56 -23.19
CA ARG A 325 -37.32 26.97 -22.45
C ARG A 325 -38.46 26.65 -23.41
N ASN A 326 -38.95 25.42 -23.39
CA ASN A 326 -40.05 24.95 -24.25
C ASN A 326 -39.82 25.23 -25.75
N GLY A 327 -38.56 25.19 -26.22
CA GLY A 327 -38.20 25.47 -27.62
C GLY A 327 -38.06 26.95 -27.97
N HIS A 328 -38.23 27.85 -27.01
CA HIS A 328 -38.09 29.30 -27.18
C HIS A 328 -36.86 29.84 -26.45
N ASN A 329 -36.18 30.82 -27.06
CA ASN A 329 -35.05 31.52 -26.47
C ASN A 329 -35.52 32.80 -25.77
N LEU A 330 -35.32 32.86 -24.46
CA LEU A 330 -35.77 33.96 -23.62
C LEU A 330 -34.58 34.72 -23.02
N HIS A 331 -34.65 36.05 -23.03
CA HIS A 331 -33.72 36.87 -22.25
C HIS A 331 -33.91 36.59 -20.77
N THR A 332 -32.81 36.53 -20.04
CA THR A 332 -32.79 36.16 -18.64
C THR A 332 -32.05 37.23 -17.84
N MET A 333 -32.67 37.71 -16.75
CA MET A 333 -32.07 38.71 -15.88
C MET A 333 -32.25 38.31 -14.42
N TRP A 334 -31.23 38.56 -13.60
CA TRP A 334 -31.33 38.35 -12.16
C TRP A 334 -32.10 39.50 -11.50
N ASN A 335 -33.20 39.18 -10.84
CA ASN A 335 -33.92 40.14 -10.02
C ASN A 335 -33.42 40.07 -8.57
N GLU A 336 -32.55 41.01 -8.20
CA GLU A 336 -31.93 41.07 -6.86
C GLU A 336 -32.96 41.19 -5.73
N LYS A 337 -34.09 41.86 -5.95
CA LYS A 337 -35.14 42.03 -4.94
C LYS A 337 -35.96 40.78 -4.70
N LYS A 338 -36.14 39.94 -5.73
CA LYS A 338 -36.91 38.70 -5.67
C LYS A 338 -36.04 37.45 -5.47
N GLY A 339 -34.72 37.57 -5.63
CA GLY A 339 -33.77 36.46 -5.54
C GLY A 339 -34.02 35.37 -6.58
N LYS A 340 -34.55 35.71 -7.76
CA LYS A 340 -34.92 34.77 -8.82
C LYS A 340 -34.59 35.33 -10.21
N LEU A 341 -34.42 34.44 -11.19
CA LEU A 341 -34.30 34.81 -12.60
C LEU A 341 -35.67 35.20 -13.18
N GLU A 342 -35.72 36.34 -13.83
CA GLU A 342 -36.86 36.79 -14.63
C GLU A 342 -36.56 36.59 -16.12
N TYR A 343 -37.59 36.21 -16.86
CA TYR A 343 -37.49 35.84 -18.26
C TYR A 343 -38.30 36.82 -19.12
N PHE A 344 -37.75 37.24 -20.25
CA PHE A 344 -38.36 38.18 -21.16
C PHE A 344 -38.29 37.66 -22.59
N GLU A 345 -39.41 37.73 -23.30
CA GLU A 345 -39.49 37.35 -24.71
C GLU A 345 -38.78 38.38 -25.59
N CYS A 346 -38.06 37.90 -26.61
CA CYS A 346 -37.43 38.77 -27.60
C CYS A 346 -37.56 38.14 -28.99
N ALA A 347 -38.38 38.74 -29.85
CA ALA A 347 -38.67 38.24 -31.19
C ALA A 347 -37.41 38.06 -32.09
N SER A 348 -36.34 38.82 -31.83
CA SER A 348 -35.07 38.70 -32.57
C SER A 348 -34.21 37.54 -32.06
N CYS A 349 -34.25 37.23 -30.76
CA CYS A 349 -33.44 36.17 -30.17
C CYS A 349 -34.14 34.80 -30.16
N ASP A 350 -35.47 34.78 -30.36
CA ASP A 350 -36.31 33.59 -30.46
C ASP A 350 -36.32 32.93 -31.86
N LEU A 351 -35.48 33.42 -32.77
CA LEU A 351 -35.32 32.81 -34.08
C LEU A 351 -34.50 31.50 -33.96
N PRO A 352 -34.92 30.42 -34.66
CA PRO A 352 -34.15 29.18 -34.71
C PRO A 352 -32.77 29.46 -35.29
N GLN A 353 -31.73 28.88 -34.67
CA GLN A 353 -30.37 29.06 -35.16
C GLN A 353 -30.26 28.52 -36.58
N GLU A 354 -29.78 29.34 -37.52
CA GLU A 354 -29.36 28.86 -38.83
C GLU A 354 -28.36 27.72 -38.64
N ALA A 355 -28.55 26.63 -39.38
CA ALA A 355 -27.67 25.47 -39.31
C ALA A 355 -26.22 25.95 -39.51
N PRO A 356 -25.26 25.46 -38.70
CA PRO A 356 -23.87 25.83 -38.89
C PRO A 356 -23.45 25.50 -40.33
N PRO A 357 -22.59 26.34 -40.95
CA PRO A 357 -22.13 26.06 -42.30
C PRO A 357 -21.51 24.65 -42.35
N PRO A 358 -21.71 23.90 -43.45
CA PRO A 358 -21.19 22.55 -43.58
C PRO A 358 -19.68 22.54 -43.29
N SER A 359 -19.22 21.59 -42.49
CA SER A 359 -17.80 21.51 -42.14
C SER A 359 -16.96 21.32 -43.41
N TYR A 360 -15.95 22.18 -43.62
CA TYR A 360 -15.01 22.13 -44.76
C TYR A 360 -14.24 20.79 -44.91
N ASN A 361 -14.34 19.87 -43.95
CA ASN A 361 -13.65 18.58 -43.94
C ASN A 361 -14.17 17.57 -44.98
N SER A 362 -15.24 17.86 -45.72
CA SER A 362 -15.74 17.00 -46.80
C SER A 362 -15.01 17.19 -48.14
N PHE A 363 -14.26 18.28 -48.35
CA PHE A 363 -13.54 18.53 -49.61
C PHE A 363 -12.13 17.91 -49.69
N ILE A 364 -11.50 17.58 -48.55
CA ILE A 364 -10.12 17.04 -48.54
C ILE A 364 -10.08 15.52 -48.82
N ARG A 365 -11.17 14.77 -48.58
CA ARG A 365 -11.19 13.31 -48.82
C ARG A 365 -11.33 12.89 -50.28
N ASN A 366 -11.80 13.77 -51.16
CA ASN A 366 -12.03 13.43 -52.58
C ASN A 366 -10.88 13.84 -53.52
N SER A 367 -9.90 14.63 -53.06
CA SER A 367 -8.72 14.98 -53.86
C SER A 367 -7.56 13.98 -53.71
N ILE A 368 -7.51 13.20 -52.62
CA ILE A 368 -6.40 12.28 -52.35
C ILE A 368 -6.60 10.89 -53.02
N LYS A 369 -7.82 10.52 -53.41
CA LYS A 369 -8.08 9.22 -54.07
C LYS A 369 -7.88 9.20 -55.60
N LYS A 370 -7.49 10.32 -56.22
CA LYS A 370 -7.34 10.40 -57.69
C LYS A 370 -5.91 10.31 -58.22
N ASN A 371 -4.90 10.25 -57.37
CA ASN A 371 -3.50 10.09 -57.79
C ASN A 371 -2.86 8.95 -57.00
N LEU A 372 -2.93 7.74 -57.55
CA LEU A 372 -1.92 6.67 -57.45
C LEU A 372 -2.41 5.54 -58.38
N GLY A 373 -2.41 5.85 -59.68
CA GLY A 373 -2.26 4.84 -60.72
C GLY A 373 -0.86 5.01 -61.27
N PHE A 374 0.01 4.04 -60.98
CA PHE A 374 1.04 3.43 -61.83
C PHE A 374 1.66 2.28 -61.05
#